data_AF-A0A383BAR1-F1
#
_entry.id   AF-A0A383BAR1-F1
#
_cell.length_a   1.000
_cell.length_b   1.000
_cell.length_c   1.000
_cell.angle_alpha   90.00
_cell.angle_beta   90.00
_cell.angle_gamma   90.00
#
_symmetry.space_group_name_H-M   'P 1'
#
loop_
_entity.id
_entity.type
_entity.pdbx_description
1 polymer ?
#
loop_
_entity_poly.entity_id
_entity_poly.type
_entity_poly.pdbx_seq_one_letter_code
_entity_poly.pdbx_strand_id
1 'polypeptide(L)'
;MANKIELYDVLDNTKNIYLSNNALENLIDFERVLDKLDLYVFENWKKGELVEGPMHSRYFVECSFMWPEKMMPNPLGAKRLLDYNITVTFKKSNLSTPVKDLATYPKNVSASFQEQQVETKEMPIWIVSIKIPRKLMTNVERGLAEFAGEDLDMEDIEKAENENLEQSAIAPEMAATEEVPQL
;
A
#
# COMPACT_ATOMS: atom_id res chain seq x y z
N MET A 1 -22.22 20.07 4.71
CA MET A 1 -21.62 19.09 5.64
C MET A 1 -20.15 19.46 5.77
N ALA A 2 -19.68 19.80 6.97
CA ALA A 2 -18.26 20.11 7.17
C ALA A 2 -17.43 18.88 6.84
N ASN A 3 -16.37 19.03 6.04
CA ASN A 3 -15.44 17.95 5.82
C ASN A 3 -14.59 17.80 7.09
N LYS A 4 -14.86 16.75 7.87
CA LYS A 4 -14.32 16.53 9.20
C LYS A 4 -13.92 15.06 9.36
N ILE A 5 -12.78 14.82 10.00
CA ILE A 5 -12.28 13.49 10.37
C ILE A 5 -12.31 13.36 11.89
N GLU A 6 -12.83 12.25 12.40
CA GLU A 6 -12.75 11.90 13.81
C GLU A 6 -11.50 11.09 14.10
N LEU A 7 -10.75 11.43 15.17
CA LEU A 7 -9.54 10.70 15.55
C LEU A 7 -9.81 9.21 15.79
N TYR A 8 -10.98 8.86 16.32
CA TYR A 8 -11.36 7.46 16.57
C TYR A 8 -11.39 6.63 15.29
N ASP A 9 -11.90 7.18 14.18
CA ASP A 9 -11.95 6.47 12.90
C ASP A 9 -10.54 6.17 12.38
N VAL A 10 -9.61 7.12 12.55
CA VAL A 10 -8.19 6.95 12.18
C VAL A 10 -7.54 5.85 13.00
N LEU A 11 -7.79 5.82 14.31
CA LEU A 11 -7.25 4.80 15.21
C LEU A 11 -7.81 3.41 14.91
N ASP A 12 -9.11 3.30 14.67
CA ASP A 12 -9.76 2.05 14.31
C ASP A 12 -9.28 1.54 12.95
N ASN A 13 -9.10 2.42 11.95
CA ASN A 13 -8.49 2.07 10.66
C ASN A 13 -7.07 1.50 10.85
N THR A 14 -6.22 2.21 11.58
CA THR A 14 -4.83 1.78 11.85
C THR A 14 -4.79 0.42 12.56
N LYS A 15 -5.67 0.21 13.54
CA LYS A 15 -5.81 -1.06 14.24
C LYS A 15 -6.24 -2.18 13.30
N ASN A 16 -7.22 -1.94 12.44
CA ASN A 16 -7.72 -2.94 11.49
C ASN A 16 -6.65 -3.37 10.48
N ILE A 17 -5.83 -2.44 9.99
CA ILE A 17 -4.70 -2.75 9.11
C ILE A 17 -3.68 -3.62 9.85
N TYR A 18 -3.32 -3.23 11.07
CA TYR A 18 -2.34 -3.98 11.86
C TYR A 18 -2.78 -5.43 12.13
N LEU A 19 -4.08 -5.66 12.31
CA LEU A 19 -4.64 -7.00 12.52
C LEU A 19 -4.79 -7.83 11.23
N SER A 20 -4.61 -7.22 10.06
CA SER A 20 -4.76 -7.87 8.76
C SER A 20 -3.42 -7.94 8.03
N ASN A 21 -2.82 -9.12 7.98
CA ASN A 21 -1.53 -9.33 7.29
C ASN A 21 -1.54 -8.83 5.85
N ASN A 22 -2.63 -9.10 5.11
CA ASN A 22 -2.77 -8.66 3.73
C ASN A 22 -2.82 -7.13 3.62
N ALA A 23 -3.56 -6.44 4.48
CA ALA A 23 -3.62 -4.98 4.45
C ALA A 23 -2.28 -4.36 4.82
N LEU A 24 -1.57 -4.96 5.79
CA LEU A 24 -0.24 -4.52 6.19
C LEU A 24 0.79 -4.70 5.07
N GLU A 25 0.83 -5.86 4.42
CA GLU A 25 1.70 -6.13 3.26
C GLU A 25 1.44 -5.12 2.12
N ASN A 26 0.17 -4.90 1.76
CA ASN A 26 -0.17 -3.92 0.74
C ASN A 26 0.24 -2.49 1.11
N LEU A 27 0.12 -2.11 2.38
CA LEU A 27 0.56 -0.80 2.85
C LEU A 27 2.09 -0.67 2.81
N ILE A 28 2.83 -1.75 3.10
CA ILE A 28 4.29 -1.79 2.97
C ILE A 28 4.68 -1.63 1.49
N ASP A 29 4.05 -2.33 0.56
CA ASP A 29 4.37 -2.19 -0.87
C ASP A 29 3.98 -0.81 -1.41
N PHE A 30 2.89 -0.24 -0.90
CA PHE A 30 2.52 1.13 -1.18
C PHE A 30 3.63 2.10 -0.75
N GLU A 31 4.14 1.95 0.47
CA GLU A 31 5.24 2.76 1.03
C GLU A 31 6.52 2.62 0.19
N ARG A 32 6.91 1.39 -0.17
CA ARG A 32 8.09 1.12 -1.01
C ARG A 32 8.01 1.79 -2.38
N VAL A 33 6.82 1.90 -2.98
CA VAL A 33 6.65 2.66 -4.24
C VAL A 33 6.96 4.13 -4.02
N LEU A 34 6.48 4.74 -2.93
CA LEU A 34 6.74 6.15 -2.64
C LEU A 34 8.23 6.40 -2.37
N ASP A 35 8.88 5.49 -1.64
CA ASP A 35 10.32 5.56 -1.37
C ASP A 35 11.16 5.43 -2.64
N LYS A 36 10.89 4.42 -3.48
CA LYS A 36 11.58 4.23 -4.77
C LYS A 36 11.41 5.40 -5.74
N LEU A 37 10.37 6.20 -5.57
CA LEU A 37 10.13 7.41 -6.36
C LEU A 37 10.71 8.67 -5.68
N ASP A 38 11.58 8.54 -4.69
CA ASP A 38 12.25 9.63 -3.96
C ASP A 38 11.29 10.67 -3.39
N LEU A 39 10.07 10.27 -3.00
CA LEU A 39 9.07 11.21 -2.52
C LEU A 39 9.51 11.93 -1.24
N TYR A 40 10.26 11.23 -0.38
CA TYR A 40 10.68 11.76 0.92
C TYR A 40 11.87 12.74 0.85
N VAL A 41 12.45 12.98 -0.33
CA VAL A 41 13.40 14.08 -0.56
C VAL A 41 12.69 15.43 -0.45
N PHE A 42 11.39 15.46 -0.74
CA PHE A 42 10.58 16.66 -0.70
C PHE A 42 10.11 16.97 0.73
N GLU A 43 10.06 18.26 1.06
CA GLU A 43 9.72 18.71 2.41
C GLU A 43 8.34 18.23 2.89
N ASN A 44 8.29 17.88 4.18
CA ASN A 44 7.10 17.47 4.94
C ASN A 44 6.42 16.15 4.52
N TRP A 45 6.78 15.51 3.39
CA TRP A 45 6.19 14.24 2.96
C TRP A 45 6.32 13.10 3.99
N LYS A 46 7.45 13.02 4.68
CA LYS A 46 7.69 12.00 5.73
C LYS A 46 6.83 12.18 7.00
N LYS A 47 6.16 13.32 7.17
CA LYS A 47 5.37 13.65 8.38
C LYS A 47 3.88 13.27 8.26
N GLY A 48 3.50 12.59 7.18
CA GLY A 48 2.11 12.21 6.95
C GLY A 48 1.66 11.11 7.91
N GLU A 49 0.43 11.23 8.40
CA GLU A 49 -0.22 10.18 9.19
C GLU A 49 -1.31 9.52 8.36
N LEU A 50 -1.39 8.18 8.38
CA LEU A 50 -2.41 7.46 7.63
C LEU A 50 -3.80 7.73 8.23
N VAL A 51 -4.74 8.14 7.39
CA VAL A 51 -6.15 8.35 7.76
C VAL A 51 -6.99 7.14 7.34
N GLU A 52 -6.83 6.70 6.10
CA GLU A 52 -7.67 5.69 5.47
C GLU A 52 -6.87 4.89 4.44
N GLY A 53 -7.15 3.59 4.33
CA GLY A 53 -6.54 2.69 3.35
C GLY A 53 -5.75 1.55 4.00
N PRO A 54 -5.20 0.61 3.22
CA PRO A 54 -5.26 0.57 1.76
C PRO A 54 -6.65 0.20 1.23
N MET A 55 -7.22 1.05 0.37
CA MET A 55 -8.47 0.78 -0.33
C MET A 55 -8.20 0.15 -1.68
N HIS A 56 -8.74 -1.05 -1.91
CA HIS A 56 -8.52 -1.78 -3.15
C HIS A 56 -9.63 -1.51 -4.17
N SER A 57 -9.20 -1.02 -5.34
CA SER A 57 -9.99 -1.02 -6.57
C SER A 57 -9.44 -2.06 -7.54
N ARG A 58 -10.14 -2.29 -8.66
CA ARG A 58 -9.74 -3.28 -9.68
C ARG A 58 -8.29 -3.09 -10.18
N TYR A 59 -7.86 -1.84 -10.37
CA TYR A 59 -6.54 -1.52 -10.93
C TYR A 59 -5.67 -0.63 -10.04
N PHE A 60 -6.20 -0.18 -8.91
CA PHE A 60 -5.57 0.83 -8.08
C PHE A 60 -5.65 0.47 -6.61
N VAL A 61 -4.69 0.97 -5.85
CA VAL A 61 -4.77 1.05 -4.40
C VAL A 61 -4.67 2.51 -4.01
N GLU A 62 -5.52 2.91 -3.08
CA GLU A 62 -5.63 4.29 -2.62
C GLU A 62 -5.45 4.34 -1.10
N CYS A 63 -4.61 5.27 -0.67
CA CYS A 63 -4.40 5.61 0.73
C CYS A 63 -4.55 7.12 0.90
N SER A 64 -5.18 7.55 1.99
CA SER A 64 -5.32 8.95 2.38
C SER A 64 -4.50 9.22 3.63
N PHE A 65 -3.72 10.29 3.59
CA PHE A 65 -2.85 10.70 4.67
C PHE A 65 -3.20 12.13 5.11
N MET A 66 -2.91 12.48 6.35
CA MET A 66 -3.12 13.82 6.89
C MET A 66 -1.84 14.50 7.34
N TRP A 67 -1.84 15.82 7.21
CA TRP A 67 -0.81 16.72 7.75
C TRP A 67 -1.47 17.88 8.48
N PRO A 68 -0.86 18.39 9.56
CA PRO A 68 -1.23 19.69 10.12
C PRO A 68 -1.18 20.79 9.07
N GLU A 69 -2.08 21.78 9.14
CA GLU A 69 -2.18 22.87 8.14
C GLU A 69 -0.84 23.52 7.78
N LYS A 70 0.02 23.75 8.78
CA LYS A 70 1.34 24.40 8.63
C LYS A 70 2.44 23.49 8.09
N MET A 71 2.20 22.17 8.00
CA MET A 71 3.15 21.17 7.55
C MET A 71 2.69 20.50 6.26
N MET A 72 2.03 21.25 5.38
CA MET A 72 1.60 20.76 4.07
C MET A 72 2.79 20.14 3.31
N PRO A 73 2.65 18.93 2.75
CA PRO A 73 3.72 18.30 1.97
C PRO A 73 3.95 19.06 0.66
N ASN A 74 5.22 19.18 0.26
CA ASN A 74 5.61 19.99 -0.88
C ASN A 74 4.96 19.49 -2.19
N PRO A 75 4.14 20.31 -2.89
CA PRO A 75 3.43 19.88 -4.10
C PRO A 75 4.33 19.40 -5.25
N LEU A 76 5.63 19.76 -5.28
CA LEU A 76 6.57 19.26 -6.28
C LEU A 76 6.77 17.74 -6.16
N GLY A 77 6.69 17.18 -4.95
CA GLY A 77 6.72 15.72 -4.75
C GLY A 77 5.52 15.05 -5.41
N ALA A 78 4.32 15.64 -5.29
CA ALA A 78 3.12 15.14 -5.95
C ALA A 78 3.23 15.24 -7.48
N LYS A 79 3.88 16.28 -7.99
CA LYS A 79 4.12 16.42 -9.44
C LYS A 79 4.98 15.28 -9.99
N ARG A 80 6.03 14.84 -9.26
CA ARG A 80 6.88 13.70 -9.64
C ARG A 80 6.10 12.40 -9.79
N LEU A 81 5.09 12.20 -8.92
CA LEU A 81 4.25 11.00 -8.96
C LEU A 81 3.38 10.92 -10.22
N LEU A 82 3.00 12.05 -10.82
CA LEU A 82 2.17 12.10 -12.02
C LEU A 82 2.83 11.39 -13.22
N ASP A 83 4.16 11.45 -13.34
CA ASP A 83 4.92 10.82 -14.41
C ASP A 83 4.76 9.28 -14.43
N TYR A 84 4.37 8.70 -13.28
CA TYR A 84 4.16 7.26 -13.09
C TYR A 84 2.67 6.87 -13.09
N ASN A 85 1.78 7.73 -13.57
CA ASN A 85 0.33 7.57 -13.50
C ASN A 85 -0.22 7.44 -12.06
N ILE A 86 0.50 7.95 -11.06
CA ILE A 86 0.01 8.04 -9.68
C ILE A 86 -0.74 9.37 -9.56
N THR A 87 -1.98 9.31 -9.11
CA THR A 87 -2.81 10.51 -8.92
C THR A 87 -2.76 10.95 -7.46
N VAL A 88 -2.53 12.24 -7.23
CA VAL A 88 -2.51 12.83 -5.89
C VAL A 88 -3.53 13.96 -5.83
N THR A 89 -4.37 13.95 -4.79
CA THR A 89 -5.35 15.02 -4.55
C THR A 89 -5.16 15.61 -3.18
N PHE A 90 -5.28 16.94 -3.08
CA PHE A 90 -5.14 17.69 -1.83
C PHE A 90 -6.50 18.26 -1.42
N LYS A 91 -6.85 18.12 -0.15
CA LYS A 91 -8.12 18.60 0.38
C LYS A 91 -7.93 19.19 1.76
N LYS A 92 -8.54 20.36 2.02
CA LYS A 92 -8.60 20.92 3.37
C LYS A 92 -9.71 20.24 4.19
N SER A 93 -9.41 19.93 5.43
CA SER A 93 -10.33 19.29 6.37
C SER A 93 -10.02 19.73 7.80
N ASN A 94 -10.81 19.26 8.77
CA ASN A 94 -10.55 19.45 10.19
C ASN A 94 -10.48 18.10 10.90
N LEU A 95 -9.45 17.91 11.71
CA LEU A 95 -9.32 16.76 12.61
C LEU A 95 -9.97 17.10 13.96
N SER A 96 -10.86 16.22 14.37
CA SER A 96 -11.64 16.29 15.59
C SER A 96 -10.98 15.44 16.67
N THR A 97 -10.53 16.07 17.76
CA THR A 97 -9.81 15.40 18.85
C THR A 97 -10.48 15.68 20.20
N PRO A 98 -10.75 14.66 21.03
CA PRO A 98 -11.34 14.88 22.35
C PRO A 98 -10.36 15.63 23.27
N VAL A 99 -10.85 16.60 24.05
CA VAL A 99 -10.03 17.52 24.86
C VAL A 99 -9.55 16.92 26.18
N LYS A 100 -10.24 15.91 26.74
CA LYS A 100 -9.93 15.06 27.93
C LYS A 100 -11.09 14.05 28.09
N ASP A 101 -10.98 12.76 28.40
CA ASP A 101 -9.92 11.87 28.88
C ASP A 101 -9.86 10.60 28.01
N LEU A 102 -8.67 10.24 27.49
CA LEU A 102 -8.44 8.94 26.83
C LEU A 102 -8.41 7.76 27.82
N ALA A 103 -8.52 8.02 29.13
CA ALA A 103 -8.50 7.01 30.19
C ALA A 103 -9.77 6.16 30.29
N THR A 104 -10.85 6.55 29.61
CA THR A 104 -12.16 5.85 29.64
C THR A 104 -12.35 4.87 28.47
N TYR A 105 -11.27 4.29 27.95
CA TYR A 105 -11.35 3.25 26.90
C TYR A 105 -11.13 1.84 27.49
N PRO A 106 -11.89 0.79 27.08
CA PRO A 106 -12.86 0.73 25.99
C PRO A 106 -14.32 0.69 26.47
N LYS A 107 -15.18 1.45 25.78
CA LYS A 107 -16.57 1.16 25.40
C LYS A 107 -17.30 0.06 26.22
N ASN A 108 -17.50 0.27 27.52
CA ASN A 108 -18.66 -0.27 28.22
C ASN A 108 -19.83 0.68 27.95
N VAL A 109 -20.48 0.51 26.79
CA VAL A 109 -21.77 1.16 26.54
C VAL A 109 -22.81 0.32 27.27
N SER A 110 -22.88 0.46 28.59
CA SER A 110 -24.12 0.17 29.28
C SER A 110 -25.12 1.28 28.92
N ALA A 111 -26.38 0.89 28.69
CA ALA A 111 -27.46 1.72 28.15
C ALA A 111 -27.87 2.92 29.02
N SER A 112 -27.05 3.34 29.98
CA SER A 112 -27.34 4.38 30.97
C SER A 112 -26.24 5.44 31.12
N PHE A 113 -25.20 5.45 30.27
CA PHE A 113 -24.30 6.60 30.19
C PHE A 113 -24.98 7.72 29.39
N GLN A 114 -25.48 8.75 30.09
CA GLN A 114 -25.88 10.00 29.47
C GLN A 114 -24.71 10.49 28.60
N GLU A 115 -24.97 10.76 27.32
CA GLU A 115 -24.02 11.37 26.39
C GLU A 115 -23.59 12.73 26.95
N GLN A 116 -22.62 12.74 27.86
CA GLN A 116 -21.82 13.93 28.08
C GLN A 116 -21.11 14.16 26.75
N GLN A 117 -21.58 15.19 26.04
CA GLN A 117 -20.96 15.68 24.82
C GLN A 117 -19.50 15.94 25.13
N VAL A 118 -18.64 15.00 24.76
CA VAL A 118 -17.20 15.09 24.98
C VAL A 118 -16.76 16.37 24.27
N GLU A 119 -16.11 17.27 25.01
CA GLU A 119 -15.57 18.49 24.41
C GLU A 119 -14.52 18.08 23.38
N THR A 120 -14.74 18.51 22.14
CA THR A 120 -13.88 18.15 21.02
C THR A 120 -13.23 19.38 20.45
N LYS A 121 -11.91 19.33 20.29
CA LYS A 121 -11.10 20.37 19.66
C LYS A 121 -10.88 20.01 18.20
N GLU A 122 -11.14 20.98 17.34
CA GLU A 122 -10.88 20.88 15.92
C GLU A 122 -9.51 21.48 15.59
N MET A 123 -8.75 20.79 14.74
CA MET A 123 -7.47 21.23 14.21
C MET A 123 -7.51 21.22 12.68
N PRO A 124 -7.12 22.30 12.00
CA PRO A 124 -7.10 22.33 10.55
C PRO A 124 -6.00 21.43 10.00
N ILE A 125 -6.35 20.61 9.02
CA ILE A 125 -5.46 19.62 8.41
C ILE A 125 -5.60 19.61 6.88
N TRP A 126 -4.56 19.09 6.23
CA TRP A 126 -4.57 18.68 4.84
C TRP A 126 -4.77 17.18 4.76
N ILE A 127 -5.69 16.73 3.92
CA ILE A 127 -5.79 15.34 3.48
C ILE A 127 -5.14 15.26 2.11
N VAL A 128 -4.22 14.31 1.94
CA VAL A 128 -3.63 13.95 0.65
C VAL A 128 -4.00 12.52 0.32
N SER A 129 -4.83 12.34 -0.70
CA SER A 129 -5.21 11.01 -1.21
C SER A 129 -4.32 10.65 -2.38
N ILE A 130 -3.63 9.52 -2.27
CA ILE A 130 -2.65 9.03 -3.23
C ILE A 130 -3.19 7.72 -3.82
N LYS A 131 -3.33 7.69 -5.13
CA LYS A 131 -3.86 6.55 -5.88
C LYS A 131 -2.79 5.96 -6.78
N ILE A 132 -2.32 4.76 -6.43
CA ILE A 132 -1.23 4.05 -7.09
C ILE A 132 -1.80 2.93 -7.99
N PRO A 133 -1.35 2.79 -9.25
CA PRO A 133 -1.63 1.63 -10.07
C PRO A 133 -1.05 0.35 -9.47
N ARG A 134 -1.86 -0.73 -9.37
CA ARG A 134 -1.44 -2.02 -8.80
C ARG A 134 -0.16 -2.59 -9.42
N LYS A 135 0.05 -2.37 -10.72
CA LYS A 135 1.26 -2.79 -11.45
C LYS A 135 2.57 -2.26 -10.85
N LEU A 136 2.55 -1.07 -10.23
CA LEU A 136 3.76 -0.48 -9.66
C LEU A 136 4.16 -1.19 -8.37
N MET A 137 3.20 -1.59 -7.54
CA MET A 137 3.47 -2.31 -6.30
C MET A 137 4.08 -3.69 -6.56
N THR A 138 3.57 -4.44 -7.54
CA THR A 138 4.14 -5.75 -7.92
C THR A 138 5.54 -5.65 -8.54
N ASN A 139 5.82 -4.59 -9.31
CA ASN A 139 7.16 -4.39 -9.88
C ASN A 139 8.20 -4.09 -8.79
N VAL A 140 7.77 -3.46 -7.70
CA VAL A 140 8.64 -3.19 -6.56
C VAL A 140 9.02 -4.47 -5.83
N GLU A 141 8.07 -5.41 -5.65
CA GLU A 141 8.33 -6.74 -5.07
C GLU A 141 9.36 -7.51 -5.90
N ARG A 142 9.22 -7.53 -7.24
CA ARG A 142 10.17 -8.23 -8.13
C ARG A 142 11.58 -7.67 -8.02
N GLY A 143 11.75 -6.35 -8.12
CA GLY A 143 13.08 -5.75 -7.98
C GLY A 143 13.68 -5.91 -6.57
N LEU A 144 12.87 -6.11 -5.54
CA LEU A 144 13.35 -6.47 -4.20
C LEU A 144 13.75 -7.95 -4.12
N ALA A 145 12.97 -8.86 -4.70
CA ALA A 145 13.33 -10.28 -4.79
C ALA A 145 14.59 -10.51 -5.62
N GLU A 146 14.81 -9.72 -6.67
CA GLU A 146 16.05 -9.71 -7.44
C GLU A 146 17.25 -9.22 -6.61
N PHE A 147 17.07 -8.22 -5.74
CA PHE A 147 18.15 -7.69 -4.88
C PHE A 147 18.39 -8.53 -3.61
N ALA A 148 17.34 -9.11 -3.05
CA ALA A 148 17.42 -10.06 -1.92
C ALA A 148 17.83 -11.47 -2.38
N GLY A 149 17.77 -11.73 -3.69
CA GLY A 149 18.19 -12.95 -4.37
C GLY A 149 19.60 -12.89 -4.95
N GLU A 150 20.49 -12.03 -4.44
CA GLU A 150 21.94 -12.21 -4.65
C GLU A 150 22.53 -13.39 -3.85
N ASP A 151 21.67 -14.27 -3.30
CA ASP A 151 21.97 -15.67 -2.97
C ASP A 151 21.07 -16.63 -3.81
N LEU A 152 20.78 -16.30 -5.07
CA LEU A 152 20.25 -17.28 -6.02
C LEU A 152 21.43 -18.17 -6.45
N ASP A 153 21.50 -19.38 -5.88
CA ASP A 153 22.45 -20.42 -6.28
C ASP A 153 22.41 -20.57 -7.81
N MET A 154 23.48 -20.18 -8.50
CA MET A 154 23.60 -20.27 -9.96
C MET A 154 23.33 -21.71 -10.47
N GLU A 155 23.45 -22.71 -9.59
CA GLU A 155 23.13 -24.11 -9.87
C GLU A 155 21.65 -24.35 -10.21
N ASP A 156 20.70 -23.60 -9.64
CA ASP A 156 19.26 -23.78 -9.91
C ASP A 156 18.82 -23.18 -11.25
N ILE A 157 19.47 -22.09 -11.68
CA ILE A 157 19.27 -21.51 -13.01
C ILE A 157 19.89 -22.42 -14.08
N GLU A 158 21.11 -22.93 -13.85
CA GLU A 158 21.76 -23.90 -14.74
C GLU A 158 20.97 -25.21 -14.85
N LYS A 159 20.33 -25.67 -13.76
CA LYS A 159 19.44 -26.84 -13.79
C LYS A 159 18.18 -26.60 -14.61
N ALA A 160 17.52 -25.45 -14.43
CA ALA A 160 16.32 -25.12 -15.19
C ALA A 160 16.61 -24.93 -16.69
N GLU A 161 17.79 -24.43 -17.06
CA GLU A 161 18.23 -24.35 -18.45
C GLU A 161 18.58 -25.73 -19.04
N ASN A 162 19.26 -26.60 -18.27
CA ASN A 162 19.56 -27.97 -18.71
C ASN A 162 18.33 -28.86 -18.84
N GLU A 163 17.36 -28.78 -17.91
CA GLU A 163 16.11 -29.55 -18.00
C GLU A 163 15.28 -29.16 -19.24
N ASN A 164 15.30 -27.89 -19.62
CA ASN A 164 14.60 -27.40 -20.82
C ASN A 164 15.33 -27.80 -22.12
N LEU A 165 16.66 -27.80 -22.12
CA LEU A 165 17.49 -28.29 -23.22
C LEU A 165 17.33 -29.81 -23.41
N GLU A 166 17.33 -30.60 -22.33
CA GLU A 166 17.10 -32.04 -22.37
C GLU A 166 15.69 -32.38 -22.89
N GLN A 167 14.66 -31.67 -22.44
CA GLN A 167 13.28 -31.91 -22.88
C GLN A 167 13.06 -31.53 -24.36
N SER A 168 13.78 -30.53 -24.86
CA SER A 168 13.80 -30.18 -26.29
C SER A 168 14.58 -31.17 -27.17
N ALA A 169 15.59 -31.84 -26.60
CA ALA A 169 16.40 -32.85 -27.29
C ALA A 169 15.77 -34.25 -27.34
N ILE A 170 14.83 -34.56 -26.42
CA ILE A 170 14.11 -35.85 -26.37
C ILE A 170 12.89 -35.87 -27.31
N ALA A 171 12.32 -34.72 -27.64
CA ALA A 171 11.15 -34.59 -28.50
C ALA A 171 11.30 -34.98 -30.01
N PRO A 172 12.50 -35.00 -30.65
CA PRO A 172 12.58 -35.37 -32.07
C PRO A 172 12.55 -36.87 -32.35
N GLU A 173 12.81 -37.75 -31.36
CA GLU A 173 13.14 -39.16 -31.65
C GLU A 173 11.97 -40.16 -31.51
N MET A 174 10.85 -39.77 -30.87
CA MET A 174 9.70 -40.70 -30.69
C MET A 174 8.65 -40.68 -31.81
N ALA A 175 8.85 -39.92 -32.89
CA ALA A 175 7.83 -39.76 -33.96
C ALA A 175 8.02 -40.67 -35.19
N ALA A 176 8.99 -41.60 -35.21
CA ALA A 176 9.39 -42.30 -36.44
C ALA A 176 9.23 -43.83 -36.45
N THR A 177 8.54 -44.45 -35.48
CA THR A 177 8.26 -45.90 -35.54
C THR A 177 6.85 -46.21 -35.06
N GLU A 178 5.85 -45.96 -35.91
CA GLU A 178 4.61 -46.73 -35.85
C GLU A 178 3.89 -46.74 -37.22
N GLU A 179 3.78 -47.97 -37.75
CA GLU A 179 2.90 -48.45 -38.83
C GLU A 179 3.28 -48.03 -40.28
N VAL A 180 3.26 -48.91 -41.29
CA VAL A 180 2.09 -49.69 -41.77
C VAL A 180 2.54 -50.96 -42.57
N PRO A 181 1.64 -51.85 -43.07
CA PRO A 181 1.62 -53.29 -42.82
C PRO A 181 1.99 -54.16 -44.04
N GLN A 182 1.96 -55.48 -43.83
CA GLN A 182 2.23 -56.53 -44.82
C GLN A 182 1.36 -56.47 -46.08
N LEU A 183 1.98 -56.72 -47.25
CA LEU A 183 1.52 -57.63 -48.31
C LEU A 183 2.72 -58.11 -49.14
#